data_AF-X0UA43-F1
#
_entry.id   AF-X0UA43-F1
#
_cell.length_a   1.000
_cell.length_b   1.000
_cell.length_c   1.000
_cell.angle_alpha   90.00
_cell.angle_beta   90.00
_cell.angle_gamma   90.00
#
_symmetry.space_group_name_H-M   'P 1'
#
loop_
_entity.id
_entity.type
_entity.pdbx_description
1 polymer ?
#
loop_
_entity_poly.entity_id
_entity_poly.type
_entity_poly.pdbx_seq_one_letter_code
_entity_poly.pdbx_strand_id
1 'polypeptide(L)'
;VNYVKEEKLFGCPTFNNFSQIVEQDMLYDEGEIDNSAYSMNGWLSEENSVSIPRHSEVVVAHDHMEPRIENGNDMLYANSSGVNFEHYRTGGRQDWYRGIFRHSVKSAGALETGGKLNCLWLDGHVTTIRETLGVEIPKRWYDPLD
;
A
#
# COMPACT_ATOMS: atom_id res chain seq x y z
N VAL A 1 -8.58 20.84 -3.85
CA VAL A 1 -9.04 19.72 -4.72
C VAL A 1 -8.20 19.57 -5.99
N ASN A 2 -7.72 20.66 -6.62
CA ASN A 2 -6.86 20.56 -7.82
C ASN A 2 -5.47 19.95 -7.58
N TYR A 3 -4.93 20.04 -6.36
CA TYR A 3 -3.61 19.49 -6.03
C TYR A 3 -3.51 17.97 -6.12
N VAL A 4 -4.61 17.24 -5.88
CA VAL A 4 -4.62 15.76 -5.88
C VAL A 4 -4.41 15.19 -7.31
N LYS A 5 -4.63 16.00 -8.36
CA LYS A 5 -4.46 15.62 -9.77
C LYS A 5 -3.14 16.10 -10.37
N GLU A 6 -2.26 16.68 -9.56
CA GLU A 6 -1.00 17.23 -10.04
C GLU A 6 0.08 16.13 -9.96
N GLU A 7 0.37 15.49 -11.09
CA GLU A 7 1.36 14.42 -11.23
C GLU A 7 2.73 14.79 -10.65
N LYS A 8 3.09 16.09 -10.67
CA LYS A 8 4.34 16.57 -10.07
C LYS A 8 4.39 16.44 -8.54
N LEU A 9 3.23 16.39 -7.88
CA LEU A 9 3.11 16.33 -6.42
C LEU A 9 2.87 14.91 -5.91
N PHE A 10 2.07 14.12 -6.64
CA PHE A 10 1.70 12.76 -6.22
C PHE A 10 2.29 11.67 -7.10
N GLY A 11 2.88 11.99 -8.25
CA GLY A 11 3.63 11.05 -9.06
C GLY A 11 4.99 10.80 -8.42
N CYS A 12 5.16 9.62 -7.83
CA CYS A 12 6.50 9.14 -7.53
C CYS A 12 7.18 8.82 -8.88
N PRO A 13 8.30 9.48 -9.26
CA PRO A 13 8.96 9.22 -10.55
C PRO A 13 9.39 7.76 -10.69
N THR A 14 9.67 7.10 -9.57
CA THR A 14 9.96 5.69 -9.54
C THR A 14 8.69 4.90 -9.86
N PHE A 15 7.50 5.34 -9.44
CA PHE A 15 6.22 4.66 -9.67
C PHE A 15 5.84 4.60 -11.13
N ASN A 16 6.14 5.61 -11.96
CA ASN A 16 5.89 5.54 -13.40
C ASN A 16 6.49 4.29 -14.07
N ASN A 17 7.67 3.83 -13.63
CA ASN A 17 8.27 2.59 -14.19
C ASN A 17 7.58 1.30 -13.71
N PHE A 18 6.88 1.35 -12.58
CA PHE A 18 6.16 0.21 -12.01
C PHE A 18 4.70 0.21 -12.46
N SER A 19 4.05 1.38 -12.51
CA SER A 19 2.71 1.58 -13.04
C SER A 19 2.65 1.16 -14.50
N GLN A 20 3.63 1.52 -15.33
CA GLN A 20 3.68 1.07 -16.73
C GLN A 20 3.78 -0.45 -16.90
N ILE A 21 4.42 -1.15 -15.96
CA ILE A 21 4.50 -2.62 -15.97
C ILE A 21 3.18 -3.23 -15.49
N VAL A 22 2.55 -2.65 -14.46
CA VAL A 22 1.23 -3.10 -13.97
C VAL A 22 0.11 -2.76 -14.96
N GLU A 23 0.16 -1.62 -15.65
CA GLU A 23 -0.78 -1.21 -16.71
C GLU A 23 -0.68 -2.10 -17.96
N GLN A 24 0.54 -2.52 -18.32
CA GLN A 24 0.71 -3.44 -19.45
C GLN A 24 0.18 -4.84 -19.17
N ASP A 25 0.27 -5.32 -17.93
CA ASP A 25 -0.06 -6.70 -17.58
C ASP A 25 -1.43 -6.89 -16.89
N MET A 26 -1.97 -5.86 -16.24
CA MET A 26 -3.28 -5.90 -15.58
C MET A 26 -4.26 -4.94 -16.28
N LEU A 27 -5.49 -5.41 -16.46
CA LEU A 27 -6.62 -4.85 -17.24
C LEU A 27 -7.11 -3.44 -16.81
N TYR A 28 -6.23 -2.52 -16.49
CA TYR A 28 -6.53 -1.13 -16.21
C TYR A 28 -6.41 -0.32 -17.49
N ASP A 29 -7.36 0.59 -17.74
CA ASP A 29 -7.30 1.48 -18.89
C ASP A 29 -6.10 2.47 -18.75
N GLU A 30 -5.42 2.79 -19.86
CA GLU A 30 -4.28 3.72 -19.90
C GLU A 30 -4.59 5.01 -19.11
N GLY A 31 -3.83 5.27 -18.03
CA GLY A 31 -3.88 6.52 -17.26
C GLY A 31 -4.54 6.45 -15.87
N GLU A 32 -5.20 5.33 -15.51
CA GLU A 32 -5.67 5.14 -14.12
C GLU A 32 -4.53 4.84 -13.16
N ILE A 33 -3.46 4.16 -13.60
CA ILE A 33 -2.34 3.81 -12.70
C ILE A 33 -1.35 4.96 -12.58
N ASP A 34 -1.21 5.87 -13.55
CA ASP A 34 -0.37 7.07 -13.41
C ASP A 34 -0.74 7.94 -12.19
N ASN A 35 -2.00 7.87 -11.73
CA ASN A 35 -2.48 8.55 -10.52
C ASN A 35 -2.51 7.65 -9.27
N SER A 36 -2.20 6.37 -9.40
CA SER A 36 -2.31 5.34 -8.35
C SER A 36 -1.03 5.17 -7.52
N ALA A 37 -0.28 6.24 -7.27
CA ALA A 37 0.97 6.18 -6.51
C ALA A 37 0.75 5.77 -5.03
N TYR A 38 -0.48 5.91 -4.55
CA TYR A 38 -0.88 5.63 -3.18
C TYR A 38 -2.12 4.75 -3.15
N SER A 39 -2.09 3.74 -2.29
CA SER A 39 -3.28 3.03 -1.85
C SER A 39 -3.97 3.83 -0.76
N MET A 40 -5.30 3.82 -0.70
CA MET A 40 -6.06 4.43 0.39
C MET A 40 -6.78 3.37 1.23
N ASN A 41 -6.85 3.61 2.55
CA ASN A 41 -7.64 2.80 3.45
C ASN A 41 -9.14 3.03 3.18
N GLY A 42 -9.79 2.04 2.56
CA GLY A 42 -11.20 2.11 2.20
C GLY A 42 -12.13 2.23 3.40
N TRP A 43 -11.74 1.75 4.58
CA TRP A 43 -12.56 1.85 5.79
C TRP A 43 -12.85 3.32 6.17
N LEU A 44 -11.93 4.23 5.86
CA LEU A 44 -12.10 5.66 6.12
C LEU A 44 -13.16 6.33 5.23
N SER A 45 -13.71 5.65 4.20
CA SER A 45 -14.81 6.21 3.41
C SER A 45 -16.15 6.18 4.13
N GLU A 46 -16.32 5.24 5.08
CA GLU A 46 -17.60 4.98 5.74
C GLU A 46 -17.66 5.57 7.16
N GLU A 47 -16.54 6.10 7.66
CA GLU A 47 -16.33 6.30 9.10
C GLU A 47 -16.08 7.75 9.47
N ASN A 48 -16.58 8.15 10.64
CA ASN A 48 -16.38 9.50 11.14
C ASN A 48 -15.00 9.58 11.80
N SER A 49 -14.09 10.37 11.26
CA SER A 49 -12.75 10.50 11.84
C SER A 49 -12.74 10.94 13.32
N VAL A 50 -13.80 11.61 13.81
CA VAL A 50 -13.93 12.03 15.22
C VAL A 50 -14.25 10.86 16.16
N SER A 51 -14.80 9.74 15.67
CA SER A 51 -15.06 8.55 16.51
C SER A 51 -13.83 7.68 16.73
N ILE A 52 -12.73 7.94 16.01
CA ILE A 52 -11.50 7.13 16.04
C ILE A 52 -10.64 7.57 17.23
N PRO A 53 -10.32 6.69 18.20
CA PRO A 53 -9.61 7.10 19.41
C PRO A 53 -8.09 7.29 19.21
N ARG A 54 -7.49 6.65 18.21
CA ARG A 54 -6.02 6.55 18.05
C ARG A 54 -5.55 6.92 16.65
N HIS A 55 -5.64 8.19 16.29
CA HIS A 55 -5.30 8.65 14.94
C HIS A 55 -3.86 8.31 14.53
N SER A 56 -2.91 8.31 15.46
CA SER A 56 -1.52 7.93 15.23
C SER A 56 -1.32 6.43 14.97
N GLU A 57 -2.36 5.61 15.10
CA GLU A 57 -2.32 4.18 14.81
C GLU A 57 -3.17 3.82 13.60
N VAL A 58 -3.79 4.77 12.89
CA VAL A 58 -4.63 4.46 11.73
C VAL A 58 -3.93 4.85 10.44
N VAL A 59 -3.75 3.89 9.55
CA VAL A 59 -3.16 4.12 8.25
C VAL A 59 -4.21 4.70 7.31
N VAL A 60 -3.85 5.81 6.67
CA VAL A 60 -4.64 6.45 5.61
C VAL A 60 -4.21 5.93 4.26
N ALA A 61 -2.91 5.85 4.02
CA ALA A 61 -2.36 5.47 2.73
C ALA A 61 -0.98 4.82 2.82
N HIS A 62 -0.66 3.98 1.83
CA HIS A 62 0.70 3.47 1.56
C HIS A 62 1.13 3.91 0.18
N ASP A 63 2.41 4.17 -0.01
CA ASP A 63 2.94 4.26 -1.37
C ASP A 63 3.04 2.88 -2.04
N HIS A 64 2.98 2.87 -3.37
CA HIS A 64 3.31 1.70 -4.21
C HIS A 64 2.46 0.44 -3.96
N MET A 65 1.18 0.66 -3.68
CA MET A 65 0.18 -0.37 -3.44
C MET A 65 -1.05 -0.11 -4.32
N GLU A 66 -1.87 -1.13 -4.56
CA GLU A 66 -3.09 -1.03 -5.37
C GLU A 66 -4.00 0.11 -4.87
N PRO A 67 -4.58 0.94 -5.77
CA PRO A 67 -5.30 2.16 -5.39
C PRO A 67 -6.50 1.93 -4.47
N ARG A 68 -7.03 0.69 -4.41
CA ARG A 68 -8.20 0.36 -3.59
C ARG A 68 -8.00 -0.94 -2.82
N ILE A 69 -7.84 -0.81 -1.50
CA ILE A 69 -7.75 -1.95 -0.59
C ILE A 69 -9.19 -2.33 -0.17
N GLU A 70 -9.89 -3.11 -0.99
CA GLU A 70 -11.33 -3.38 -0.78
C GLU A 70 -11.65 -4.63 0.04
N ASN A 71 -10.77 -5.63 0.10
CA ASN A 71 -11.17 -6.98 0.55
C ASN A 71 -10.18 -7.67 1.51
N GLY A 72 -9.36 -6.89 2.23
CA GLY A 72 -8.50 -7.44 3.29
C GLY A 72 -7.36 -8.39 2.84
N ASN A 73 -7.23 -8.66 1.54
CA ASN A 73 -6.27 -9.63 1.04
C ASN A 73 -4.84 -9.08 0.89
N ASP A 74 -4.70 -7.77 0.63
CA ASP A 74 -3.41 -7.12 0.39
C ASP A 74 -3.20 -5.96 1.37
N MET A 75 -3.09 -6.32 2.65
CA MET A 75 -2.86 -5.42 3.78
C MET A 75 -1.47 -5.66 4.36
N LEU A 76 -0.89 -4.71 5.12
CA LEU A 76 0.38 -4.96 5.81
C LEU A 76 0.26 -6.02 6.91
N TYR A 77 -0.92 -6.18 7.52
CA TYR A 77 -1.14 -7.19 8.56
C TYR A 77 -1.34 -8.59 7.97
N ALA A 78 -0.94 -9.60 8.73
CA ALA A 78 -1.06 -10.98 8.32
C ALA A 78 -2.54 -11.41 8.27
N ASN A 79 -2.94 -12.09 7.19
CA ASN A 79 -4.26 -12.68 7.08
C ASN A 79 -4.32 -14.03 7.84
N SER A 80 -5.40 -14.80 7.65
CA SER A 80 -5.58 -16.13 8.28
C SER A 80 -4.49 -17.15 7.93
N SER A 81 -3.76 -16.97 6.84
CA SER A 81 -2.62 -17.81 6.43
C SER A 81 -1.33 -17.44 7.18
N GLY A 82 -1.33 -16.40 8.03
CA GLY A 82 -0.19 -15.98 8.84
C GLY A 82 0.85 -15.14 8.09
N VAL A 83 0.54 -14.71 6.86
CA VAL A 83 1.37 -13.81 6.06
C VAL A 83 0.52 -12.68 5.46
N ASN A 84 1.15 -11.54 5.22
CA ASN A 84 0.57 -10.45 4.46
C ASN A 84 0.77 -10.64 2.95
N PHE A 85 0.02 -9.90 2.14
CA PHE A 85 0.19 -9.84 0.67
C PHE A 85 0.21 -11.23 0.00
N GLU A 86 -0.68 -12.15 0.42
CA GLU A 86 -0.64 -13.55 -0.01
C GLU A 86 -0.68 -13.70 -1.54
N HIS A 87 -1.44 -12.85 -2.23
CA HIS A 87 -1.53 -12.82 -3.69
C HIS A 87 -0.20 -12.43 -4.35
N TYR A 88 0.55 -11.50 -3.74
CA TYR A 88 1.88 -11.10 -4.20
C TYR A 88 2.97 -12.08 -3.77
N ARG A 89 2.78 -12.85 -2.69
CA ARG A 89 3.78 -13.83 -2.24
C ARG A 89 3.68 -15.15 -2.98
N THR A 90 2.46 -15.65 -3.15
CA THR A 90 2.22 -17.02 -3.62
C THR A 90 1.15 -17.13 -4.71
N GLY A 91 0.39 -16.06 -4.94
CA GLY A 91 -0.64 -16.01 -5.97
C GLY A 91 -0.10 -15.58 -7.33
N GLY A 92 -1.03 -15.11 -8.18
CA GLY A 92 -0.72 -14.65 -9.54
C GLY A 92 -0.08 -13.27 -9.63
N ARG A 93 0.31 -12.65 -8.50
CA ARG A 93 0.85 -11.28 -8.45
C ARG A 93 2.33 -11.18 -8.04
N GLN A 94 3.07 -12.28 -8.12
CA GLN A 94 4.44 -12.36 -7.63
C GLN A 94 5.42 -11.38 -8.29
N ASP A 95 5.24 -11.14 -9.59
CA ASP A 95 6.11 -10.25 -10.35
C ASP A 95 6.07 -8.80 -9.86
N TRP A 96 4.98 -8.41 -9.17
CA TRP A 96 4.76 -7.06 -8.65
C TRP A 96 5.12 -6.90 -7.17
N TYR A 97 5.42 -7.98 -6.45
CA TYR A 97 5.73 -7.93 -5.00
C TYR A 97 6.82 -6.93 -4.65
N ARG A 98 7.89 -6.90 -5.48
CA ARG A 98 9.04 -6.02 -5.26
C ARG A 98 8.70 -4.54 -5.39
N GLY A 99 7.58 -4.19 -6.01
CA GLY A 99 7.05 -2.84 -6.09
C GLY A 99 6.59 -2.29 -4.74
N ILE A 100 6.04 -3.15 -3.88
CA ILE A 100 5.50 -2.77 -2.56
C ILE A 100 6.61 -2.20 -1.67
N PHE A 101 7.71 -2.95 -1.53
CA PHE A 101 8.84 -2.58 -0.67
C PHE A 101 10.00 -1.94 -1.44
N ARG A 102 9.71 -1.26 -2.53
CA ARG A 102 10.74 -0.82 -3.49
C ARG A 102 11.74 0.20 -2.96
N HIS A 103 11.46 0.86 -1.84
CA HIS A 103 12.41 1.84 -1.31
C HIS A 103 13.57 1.12 -0.67
N SER A 104 14.79 1.48 -1.08
CA SER A 104 16.01 0.89 -0.51
C SER A 104 16.08 -0.65 -0.62
N VAL A 105 15.65 -1.22 -1.75
CA VAL A 105 15.83 -2.65 -2.04
C VAL A 105 17.32 -3.02 -1.98
N LYS A 106 17.65 -4.03 -1.20
CA LYS A 106 19.02 -4.47 -0.88
C LYS A 106 19.28 -5.93 -1.22
N SER A 107 18.24 -6.70 -1.53
CA SER A 107 18.33 -8.12 -1.86
C SER A 107 17.72 -8.42 -3.22
N ALA A 108 18.34 -9.40 -3.88
CA ALA A 108 17.91 -9.93 -5.18
C ALA A 108 16.86 -11.04 -5.06
N GLY A 109 16.50 -11.46 -3.84
CA GLY A 109 15.46 -12.47 -3.61
C GLY A 109 14.09 -12.01 -4.11
N ALA A 110 13.32 -12.93 -4.71
CA ALA A 110 12.00 -12.61 -5.26
C ALA A 110 11.03 -12.09 -4.18
N LEU A 111 11.03 -12.71 -3.00
CA LEU A 111 10.20 -12.37 -1.83
C LEU A 111 11.03 -11.88 -0.64
N GLU A 112 12.24 -11.41 -0.91
CA GLU A 112 13.15 -10.85 0.08
C GLU A 112 13.87 -9.68 -0.60
N THR A 113 13.25 -8.52 -0.49
CA THR A 113 13.76 -7.26 -1.07
C THR A 113 14.73 -6.55 -0.11
N GLY A 114 14.56 -6.72 1.21
CA GLY A 114 15.23 -5.91 2.23
C GLY A 114 14.84 -4.43 2.18
N GLY A 115 13.78 -4.12 1.45
CA GLY A 115 13.32 -2.77 1.17
C GLY A 115 12.26 -2.29 2.16
N LYS A 116 11.57 -1.23 1.76
CA LYS A 116 10.74 -0.41 2.62
C LYS A 116 9.56 0.19 1.85
N LEU A 117 8.50 0.53 2.57
CA LEU A 117 7.40 1.36 2.10
C LEU A 117 7.17 2.54 3.05
N ASN A 118 6.49 3.58 2.60
CA ASN A 118 6.05 4.68 3.45
C ASN A 118 4.55 4.60 3.72
N CYS A 119 4.17 4.92 4.95
CA CYS A 119 2.79 4.93 5.43
C CYS A 119 2.43 6.34 5.90
N LEU A 120 1.32 6.87 5.39
CA LEU A 120 0.67 8.07 5.91
C LEU A 120 -0.38 7.66 6.95
N TRP A 121 -0.34 8.32 8.11
CA TRP A 121 -1.23 8.04 9.23
C TRP A 121 -2.31 9.12 9.37
N LEU A 122 -3.39 8.82 10.10
CA LEU A 122 -4.56 9.69 10.21
C LEU A 122 -4.29 11.01 10.93
N ASP A 123 -3.31 11.06 11.82
CA ASP A 123 -2.82 12.31 12.45
C ASP A 123 -1.83 13.09 11.55
N GLY A 124 -1.55 12.59 10.35
CA GLY A 124 -0.71 13.23 9.34
C GLY A 124 0.79 12.92 9.44
N HIS A 125 1.24 12.10 10.40
CA HIS A 125 2.65 11.69 10.41
C HIS A 125 2.93 10.66 9.31
N VAL A 126 4.21 10.49 8.96
CA VAL A 126 4.68 9.50 7.99
C VAL A 126 5.70 8.59 8.67
N THR A 127 5.56 7.28 8.50
CA THR A 127 6.57 6.31 8.92
C THR A 127 7.00 5.44 7.76
N THR A 128 8.19 4.86 7.91
CA THR A 128 8.71 3.90 6.95
C THR A 128 8.67 2.51 7.57
N ILE A 129 8.00 1.57 6.89
CA ILE A 129 7.86 0.18 7.31
C ILE A 129 8.79 -0.67 6.46
N ARG A 130 9.57 -1.53 7.12
CA ARG A 130 10.43 -2.51 6.43
C ARG A 130 9.57 -3.65 5.92
N GLU A 131 10.09 -4.36 4.93
CA GLU A 131 9.55 -5.65 4.54
C GLU A 131 9.24 -6.54 5.75
N THR A 132 8.00 -7.03 5.77
CA THR A 132 7.39 -7.71 6.90
C THR A 132 6.44 -8.79 6.41
N LEU A 133 6.23 -9.83 7.22
CA LEU A 133 5.16 -10.83 7.03
C LEU A 133 3.82 -10.40 7.63
N GLY A 134 3.77 -9.28 8.35
CA GLY A 134 2.54 -8.70 8.88
C GLY A 134 2.07 -9.26 10.22
N VAL A 135 2.79 -10.22 10.80
CA VAL A 135 2.42 -10.86 12.09
C VAL A 135 2.54 -9.89 13.28
N GLU A 136 3.42 -8.90 13.16
CA GLU A 136 3.63 -7.83 14.13
C GLU A 136 2.75 -6.62 13.88
N ILE A 137 2.07 -6.57 12.73
CA ILE A 137 1.25 -5.44 12.32
C ILE A 137 -0.18 -5.70 12.80
N PRO A 138 -0.74 -4.82 13.65
CA PRO A 138 -2.06 -5.05 14.19
C PRO A 138 -3.16 -4.68 13.19
N LYS A 139 -4.22 -5.50 13.12
CA LYS A 139 -5.40 -5.24 12.27
C LYS A 139 -6.00 -3.85 12.49
N ARG A 140 -5.97 -3.35 13.73
CA ARG A 140 -6.50 -2.02 14.11
C ARG A 140 -5.91 -0.83 13.34
N TRP A 141 -4.77 -1.02 12.67
CA TRP A 141 -4.21 0.01 11.80
C TRP A 141 -5.07 0.31 10.57
N TYR A 142 -5.91 -0.65 10.19
CA TYR A 142 -6.83 -0.54 9.07
C TYR A 142 -8.28 -0.46 9.53
N ASP A 143 -8.58 -1.12 10.65
CA ASP A 143 -9.93 -1.28 11.19
C ASP A 143 -9.96 -0.85 12.68
N PRO A 144 -10.00 0.46 12.98
CA PRO A 144 -9.76 0.98 14.32
C PRO A 144 -10.92 0.81 15.29
N LEU A 145 -12.09 0.31 14.83
CA LEU A 145 -13.27 0.07 15.68
C LEU A 145 -13.58 -1.42 15.90
N ASP A 146 -12.84 -2.33 15.26
CA ASP A 146 -12.92 -3.78 15.46
C ASP A 146 -12.16 -4.27 16.72
#